data_AF-A0A821IX23-F1
#
_entry.id   AF-A0A821IX23-F1
#
_cell.length_a   1.000
_cell.length_b   1.000
_cell.length_c   1.000
_cell.angle_alpha   90.00
_cell.angle_beta   90.00
_cell.angle_gamma   90.00
#
_symmetry.space_group_name_H-M   'P 1'
#
loop_
_entity.id
_entity.type
_entity.pdbx_description
1 polymer ?
#
loop_
_entity_poly.entity_id
_entity_poly.type
_entity_poly.pdbx_seq_one_letter_code
_entity_poly.pdbx_strand_id
1 'polypeptide(L)'
;MVFVHVASDTRSRNSCPIHSDRLEVEIETGDEWLAGTDDEIHLLLHSANGLVCQAYNLDNWGNDRERNSIDRYTICCPKGFLDGDEEISMFALAYILPPKRTDLLQLDNWFIERVTIKGNGRDIFTYRFHSWISPLKERMFGVSKVNETSYVRF
;
A
#
# COMPACT_ATOMS: atom_id res chain seq x y z
N MET A 1 -21.91 -6.98 -17.62
CA MET A 1 -20.73 -7.83 -17.41
C MET A 1 -20.26 -7.58 -15.99
N VAL A 2 -20.42 -8.54 -15.09
CA VAL A 2 -19.98 -8.40 -13.69
C VAL A 2 -18.55 -8.92 -13.65
N PHE A 3 -17.58 -8.02 -13.47
CA PHE A 3 -16.20 -8.41 -13.24
C PHE A 3 -16.08 -8.84 -11.77
N VAL A 4 -15.92 -10.15 -11.57
CA VAL A 4 -15.57 -10.70 -10.26
C VAL A 4 -14.09 -10.37 -10.05
N HIS A 5 -13.78 -9.47 -9.12
CA HIS A 5 -12.40 -9.23 -8.70
C HIS A 5 -11.88 -10.54 -8.10
N VAL A 6 -10.79 -11.05 -8.65
CA VAL A 6 -10.15 -12.25 -8.12
C VAL A 6 -9.24 -11.77 -6.99
N ALA A 7 -9.67 -11.97 -5.74
CA ALA A 7 -8.74 -11.87 -4.63
C ALA A 7 -7.58 -12.82 -4.91
N SER A 8 -6.36 -12.31 -5.01
CA SER A 8 -5.19 -13.18 -5.05
C SER A 8 -5.17 -13.93 -3.70
N ASP A 9 -4.90 -15.24 -3.70
CA ASP A 9 -4.72 -16.03 -2.46
C ASP A 9 -3.35 -15.73 -1.86
N THR A 10 -3.01 -14.45 -1.78
CA THR A 10 -1.75 -13.98 -1.24
C THR A 10 -1.90 -13.87 0.27
N ARG A 11 -1.00 -14.55 0.99
CA ARG A 11 -0.95 -14.50 2.45
C ARG A 11 0.23 -13.64 2.87
N SER A 12 -0.05 -12.63 3.68
CA SER A 12 0.98 -11.81 4.32
C SER A 12 2.04 -12.67 4.99
N ARG A 13 3.32 -12.36 4.68
CA ARG A 13 4.49 -12.96 5.34
C ARG A 13 4.66 -12.46 6.78
N ASN A 14 4.02 -11.34 7.14
CA ASN A 14 4.26 -10.68 8.40
C ASN A 14 3.41 -11.29 9.53
N SER A 15 4.08 -11.59 10.65
CA SER A 15 3.45 -11.87 11.93
C SER A 15 3.69 -10.69 12.89
N CYS A 16 2.61 -10.19 13.51
CA CYS A 16 2.71 -9.04 14.40
C CYS A 16 3.10 -9.45 15.83
N PRO A 17 4.05 -8.74 16.47
CA PRO A 17 4.32 -8.91 17.88
C PRO A 17 3.07 -8.68 18.75
N ILE A 18 3.01 -9.34 19.92
CA ILE A 18 1.88 -9.25 20.86
C ILE A 18 1.60 -7.79 21.31
N HIS A 19 2.62 -6.93 21.31
CA HIS A 19 2.51 -5.53 21.72
C HIS A 19 2.56 -4.55 20.54
N SER A 20 1.85 -4.88 19.46
CA SER A 20 1.72 -4.02 18.28
C SER A 20 0.27 -3.92 17.83
N ASP A 21 -0.08 -2.79 17.22
CA ASP A 21 -1.36 -2.63 16.54
C ASP A 21 -1.26 -3.29 15.18
N ARG A 22 -2.24 -4.15 14.85
CA ARG A 22 -2.29 -4.87 13.59
C ARG A 22 -3.26 -4.20 12.63
N LEU A 23 -2.74 -3.81 11.47
CA LEU A 23 -3.52 -3.30 10.35
C LEU A 23 -3.53 -4.31 9.20
N GLU A 24 -4.61 -4.33 8.43
CA GLU A 24 -4.68 -4.99 7.14
C GLU A 24 -4.71 -3.92 6.05
N VAL A 25 -3.78 -3.98 5.10
CA VAL A 25 -3.72 -3.08 3.95
C VAL A 25 -4.13 -3.88 2.72
N GLU A 26 -5.24 -3.49 2.11
CA GLU A 26 -5.69 -4.03 0.83
C GLU A 26 -5.29 -3.05 -0.28
N ILE A 27 -4.64 -3.56 -1.33
CA ILE A 27 -4.30 -2.78 -2.51
C ILE A 27 -4.91 -3.46 -3.72
N GLU A 28 -5.70 -2.70 -4.47
CA GLU A 28 -6.30 -3.12 -5.73
C GLU A 28 -5.44 -2.61 -6.88
N THR A 29 -4.89 -3.56 -7.65
CA THR A 29 -4.22 -3.28 -8.91
C THR A 29 -5.26 -3.22 -10.01
N GLY A 30 -5.23 -2.19 -10.86
CA GLY A 30 -6.23 -2.03 -11.91
C GLY A 30 -6.12 -3.10 -13.02
N ASP A 31 -7.11 -3.10 -13.91
CA ASP A 31 -7.20 -4.04 -15.05
C ASP A 31 -6.59 -3.46 -16.35
N GLU A 32 -5.71 -2.46 -16.24
CA GLU A 32 -5.00 -1.90 -17.39
C GLU A 32 -3.94 -2.87 -17.93
N TRP A 33 -3.61 -2.76 -19.21
CA TRP A 33 -2.53 -3.57 -19.79
C TRP A 33 -1.19 -3.22 -19.11
N LEU A 34 -0.48 -4.24 -18.63
CA LEU A 34 0.72 -4.11 -17.79
C LEU A 34 0.49 -3.38 -16.45
N ALA A 35 -0.71 -3.46 -15.88
CA ALA A 35 -1.01 -2.78 -14.62
C ALA A 35 -0.22 -3.31 -13.41
N GLY A 36 0.25 -4.55 -13.44
CA GLY A 36 0.94 -5.19 -12.31
C GLY A 36 2.41 -4.82 -12.19
N THR A 37 3.06 -5.23 -11.10
CA THR A 37 4.49 -5.00 -10.88
C THR A 37 5.20 -6.09 -10.08
N ASP A 38 6.42 -6.40 -10.48
CA ASP A 38 7.37 -7.27 -9.77
C ASP A 38 8.35 -6.47 -8.89
N ASP A 39 8.21 -5.14 -8.82
CA ASP A 39 9.14 -4.26 -8.10
C ASP A 39 9.07 -4.40 -6.59
N GLU A 40 10.17 -4.11 -5.89
CA GLU A 40 10.16 -4.03 -4.44
C GLU A 40 9.51 -2.71 -4.00
N ILE A 41 8.37 -2.81 -3.30
CA ILE A 41 7.59 -1.66 -2.84
C ILE A 41 7.51 -1.66 -1.32
N HIS A 42 7.89 -0.53 -0.72
CA HIS A 42 7.81 -0.33 0.71
C HIS A 42 6.66 0.61 1.06
N LEU A 43 5.84 0.21 2.02
CA LEU A 43 4.78 1.02 2.60
C LEU A 43 5.29 1.84 3.78
N LEU A 44 4.89 3.12 3.83
CA LEU A 44 5.05 3.99 4.99
C LEU A 44 3.67 4.48 5.46
N LEU A 45 3.43 4.41 6.76
CA LEU A 45 2.19 4.84 7.41
C LEU A 45 2.47 5.75 8.59
N HIS A 46 1.80 6.91 8.62
CA HIS A 46 1.75 7.78 9.77
C HIS A 46 0.31 7.90 10.27
N SER A 47 0.12 7.92 11.58
CA SER A 47 -1.17 8.14 12.21
C SER A 47 -1.39 9.64 12.50
N ALA A 48 -2.64 10.03 12.73
CA ALA A 48 -3.00 11.40 13.13
C ALA A 48 -2.40 11.80 14.50
N ASN A 49 -2.15 10.83 15.38
CA ASN A 49 -1.51 11.05 16.67
C ASN A 49 0.03 11.18 16.61
N GLY A 50 0.61 11.18 15.40
CA GLY A 50 2.04 11.43 15.16
C GLY A 50 2.93 10.21 15.30
N LEU A 51 2.37 9.02 15.50
CA LEU A 51 3.10 7.77 15.46
C LEU A 51 3.39 7.36 14.01
N VAL A 52 4.49 6.63 13.83
CA VAL A 52 4.98 6.18 12.52
C VAL A 52 5.24 4.68 12.62
N CYS A 53 4.73 3.92 11.66
CA CYS A 53 5.09 2.50 11.54
C CYS A 53 6.49 2.40 10.93
N GLN A 54 7.20 1.29 11.19
CA GLN A 54 8.38 0.98 10.39
C GLN A 54 8.00 0.85 8.90
N ALA A 55 8.96 1.03 7.99
CA ALA A 55 8.73 0.77 6.58
C ALA A 55 8.49 -0.73 6.36
N TYR A 56 7.49 -1.07 5.55
CA TYR A 56 7.07 -2.45 5.31
C TYR A 56 7.26 -2.83 3.86
N ASN A 57 8.09 -3.83 3.58
CA ASN A 57 8.09 -4.45 2.27
C ASN A 57 6.74 -5.13 2.02
N LEU A 58 6.09 -4.78 0.91
CA LEU A 58 4.85 -5.37 0.46
C LEU A 58 5.19 -6.64 -0.33
N ASP A 59 5.28 -7.75 0.39
CA ASP A 59 5.67 -9.05 -0.16
C ASP A 59 4.88 -10.18 0.51
N ASN A 60 3.98 -10.78 -0.27
CA ASN A 60 3.20 -11.93 0.16
C ASN A 60 3.81 -13.27 -0.29
N TRP A 61 3.25 -14.39 0.17
CA TRP A 61 3.49 -15.67 -0.50
C TRP A 61 2.74 -15.71 -1.83
N GLY A 62 3.41 -16.17 -2.89
CA GLY A 62 2.87 -16.18 -4.25
C GLY A 62 3.28 -14.96 -5.05
N ASN A 63 2.54 -14.68 -6.13
CA ASN A 63 2.71 -13.46 -6.92
C ASN A 63 1.71 -12.41 -6.43
N ASP A 64 2.19 -11.21 -6.12
CA ASP A 64 1.38 -10.10 -5.65
C ASP A 64 1.47 -8.90 -6.58
N ARG A 65 0.52 -7.97 -6.47
CA ARG A 65 0.43 -6.75 -7.29
C ARG A 65 0.25 -7.06 -8.77
N GLU A 66 -0.47 -8.14 -9.05
CA GLU A 66 -0.82 -8.57 -10.39
C GLU A 66 -1.96 -7.74 -10.98
N ARG A 67 -2.02 -7.64 -12.30
CA ARG A 67 -3.15 -6.98 -12.97
C ARG A 67 -4.49 -7.55 -12.49
N ASN A 68 -5.44 -6.67 -12.15
CA ASN A 68 -6.78 -7.02 -11.69
C ASN A 68 -6.79 -7.91 -10.42
N SER A 69 -5.77 -7.79 -9.57
CA SER A 69 -5.70 -8.44 -8.25
C SER A 69 -6.09 -7.49 -7.12
N ILE A 70 -6.51 -8.09 -6.01
CA ILE A 70 -6.54 -7.44 -4.70
C ILE A 70 -5.59 -8.20 -3.79
N ASP A 71 -4.54 -7.53 -3.33
CA ASP A 71 -3.53 -8.09 -2.44
C ASP A 71 -3.72 -7.56 -1.02
N ARG A 72 -3.50 -8.43 -0.02
CA ARG A 72 -3.69 -8.09 1.39
C ARG A 72 -2.41 -8.24 2.19
N TYR A 73 -2.01 -7.18 2.87
CA TYR A 73 -0.79 -7.13 3.66
C TYR A 73 -1.10 -6.90 5.13
N THR A 74 -0.45 -7.68 6.01
CA THR A 74 -0.52 -7.45 7.46
C THR A 74 0.61 -6.51 7.84
N ILE A 75 0.26 -5.38 8.46
CA ILE A 75 1.18 -4.33 8.89
C ILE A 75 1.11 -4.20 10.41
N CYS A 76 2.27 -4.09 11.05
CA CYS A 76 2.36 -4.05 12.51
C CYS A 76 2.92 -2.70 12.95
N CYS A 77 2.10 -1.90 13.59
CA CYS A 77 2.48 -0.57 14.04
C CYS A 77 2.74 -0.57 15.55
N PRO A 78 3.48 0.41 16.08
CA PRO A 78 3.62 0.56 17.52
C PRO A 78 2.26 0.54 18.21
N LYS A 79 2.19 0.00 19.42
CA LYS A 79 0.94 0.02 20.19
C LYS A 79 0.43 1.45 20.33
N GLY A 80 -0.87 1.64 20.11
CA GLY A 80 -1.53 2.94 20.16
C GLY A 80 -1.40 3.76 18.89
N PHE A 81 -0.93 3.15 17.80
CA PHE A 81 -0.92 3.77 16.48
C PHE A 81 -2.32 4.23 16.06
N LEU A 82 -3.36 3.48 16.46
CA LEU A 82 -4.76 3.86 16.24
C LEU A 82 -5.44 4.47 17.49
N ASP A 83 -4.71 4.74 18.58
CA ASP A 83 -5.34 5.33 19.77
C ASP A 83 -5.89 6.73 19.45
N GLY A 84 -7.13 6.99 19.89
CA GLY A 84 -7.83 8.25 19.64
C GLY A 84 -8.71 8.18 18.39
N ASP A 85 -8.43 9.04 17.41
CA ASP A 85 -9.28 9.26 16.23
C ASP A 85 -9.19 8.14 15.16
N GLU A 86 -8.46 7.04 15.43
CA GLU A 86 -8.26 5.88 14.54
C GLU A 86 -7.86 6.25 13.10
N GLU A 87 -7.09 7.32 12.91
CA GLU A 87 -6.92 7.91 11.58
C GLU A 87 -5.49 7.88 11.05
N ILE A 88 -5.38 7.67 9.73
CA ILE A 88 -4.14 7.72 8.96
C ILE A 88 -3.89 9.16 8.51
N SER A 89 -2.79 9.76 8.95
CA SER A 89 -2.37 11.09 8.49
C SER A 89 -1.55 11.03 7.21
N MET A 90 -0.85 9.93 6.96
CA MET A 90 -0.07 9.73 5.74
C MET A 90 -0.03 8.27 5.32
N PHE A 91 -0.21 8.04 4.02
CA PHE A 91 0.06 6.78 3.35
C PHE A 91 1.05 7.06 2.22
N ALA A 92 2.12 6.28 2.14
CA ALA A 92 3.04 6.36 1.00
C ALA A 92 3.58 4.99 0.60
N LEU A 93 3.84 4.83 -0.70
CA LEU A 93 4.52 3.70 -1.31
C LEU A 93 5.84 4.19 -1.88
N ALA A 94 6.90 3.45 -1.61
CA ALA A 94 8.25 3.77 -2.03
C ALA A 94 8.84 2.64 -2.88
N TYR A 95 9.35 2.96 -4.06
CA TYR A 95 10.13 2.01 -4.86
C TYR A 95 11.53 1.86 -4.27
N ILE A 96 11.94 0.62 -4.00
CA ILE A 96 13.32 0.29 -3.65
C ILE A 96 14.01 -0.24 -4.90
N LEU A 97 14.72 0.65 -5.60
CA LEU A 97 15.44 0.28 -6.81
C LEU A 97 16.75 -0.45 -6.48
N PRO A 98 17.00 -1.65 -7.03
CA PRO A 98 18.28 -2.31 -6.88
C PRO A 98 19.38 -1.51 -7.60
N PRO A 99 20.64 -1.55 -7.10
CA PRO A 99 21.74 -0.74 -7.64
C PRO A 99 22.13 -1.07 -9.10
N LYS A 100 21.61 -2.15 -9.68
CA LYS A 100 21.96 -2.63 -11.03
C LYS A 100 20.86 -2.46 -12.09
N ARG A 101 19.73 -1.81 -11.78
CA ARG A 101 18.73 -1.49 -12.81
C ARG A 101 19.20 -0.30 -13.64
N THR A 102 19.98 -0.58 -14.68
CA THR A 102 20.49 0.42 -15.65
C THR A 102 19.70 0.45 -16.96
N ASP A 103 18.82 -0.53 -17.19
CA ASP A 103 18.07 -0.62 -18.44
C ASP A 103 16.67 0.00 -18.32
N LEU A 104 16.46 1.12 -19.03
CA LEU A 104 15.20 1.84 -19.19
C LEU A 104 14.09 1.02 -19.89
N LEU A 105 14.39 -0.22 -20.33
CA LEU A 105 13.45 -1.14 -20.99
C LEU A 105 12.77 -2.12 -20.03
N GLN A 106 13.18 -2.17 -18.75
CA GLN A 106 12.60 -3.03 -17.70
C GLN A 106 11.80 -2.23 -16.67
N LEU A 107 11.18 -1.14 -17.11
CA LEU A 107 10.41 -0.29 -16.21
C LEU A 107 9.09 -0.95 -15.90
N ASP A 108 8.90 -1.20 -14.62
CA ASP A 108 7.75 -1.92 -14.10
C ASP A 108 6.89 -0.93 -13.32
N ASN A 109 6.11 -0.15 -14.07
CA ASN A 109 5.18 0.80 -13.48
C ASN A 109 4.02 0.02 -12.89
N TRP A 110 3.45 0.55 -11.81
CA TRP A 110 2.31 -0.09 -11.17
C TRP A 110 1.07 0.80 -11.30
N PHE A 111 -0.03 0.24 -11.81
CA PHE A 111 -1.31 0.94 -11.87
C PHE A 111 -2.16 0.58 -10.65
N ILE A 112 -2.21 1.50 -9.69
CA ILE A 112 -2.98 1.33 -8.46
C ILE A 112 -4.37 1.91 -8.68
N GLU A 113 -5.39 1.07 -8.50
CA GLU A 113 -6.78 1.50 -8.53
C GLU A 113 -7.15 2.13 -7.19
N ARG A 114 -6.97 1.38 -6.10
CA ARG A 114 -7.45 1.77 -4.77
C ARG A 114 -6.61 1.14 -3.66
N VAL A 115 -6.52 1.85 -2.53
CA VAL A 115 -5.96 1.36 -1.28
C VAL A 115 -7.02 1.46 -0.20
N THR A 116 -7.15 0.41 0.61
CA THR A 116 -7.96 0.38 1.83
C THR A 116 -7.09 -0.09 2.99
N ILE A 117 -7.16 0.59 4.14
CA ILE A 117 -6.52 0.16 5.38
C ILE A 117 -7.61 -0.14 6.39
N LYS A 118 -7.49 -1.30 7.03
CA LYS A 118 -8.40 -1.77 8.05
C LYS A 118 -7.71 -1.87 9.40
N GLY A 119 -8.30 -1.23 10.40
CA GLY A 119 -7.98 -1.39 11.81
C GLY A 119 -9.12 -2.13 12.51
N ASN A 120 -8.81 -3.16 13.31
CA ASN A 120 -9.83 -3.92 14.05
C ASN A 120 -11.00 -4.44 13.19
N GLY A 121 -10.73 -4.76 11.91
CA GLY A 121 -11.72 -5.25 10.94
C GLY A 121 -12.62 -4.17 10.32
N ARG A 122 -12.37 -2.89 10.58
CA ARG A 122 -13.09 -1.75 9.99
C ARG A 122 -12.18 -0.97 9.05
N ASP A 123 -12.74 -0.53 7.92
CA ASP A 123 -12.06 0.40 7.01
C ASP A 123 -11.84 1.73 7.74
N ILE A 124 -10.58 2.12 7.94
CA ILE A 124 -10.18 3.38 8.59
C ILE A 124 -9.59 4.39 7.60
N PHE A 125 -9.20 3.91 6.42
CA PHE A 125 -8.69 4.73 5.34
C PHE A 125 -9.02 4.06 4.01
N THR A 126 -9.57 4.84 3.07
CA THR A 126 -9.81 4.39 1.70
C THR A 126 -9.46 5.52 0.75
N TYR A 127 -8.54 5.27 -0.17
CA TYR A 127 -8.14 6.25 -1.18
C TYR A 127 -8.08 5.62 -2.57
N ARG A 128 -8.76 6.25 -3.54
CA ARG A 128 -8.74 5.83 -4.95
C ARG A 128 -7.67 6.61 -5.69
N PHE A 129 -6.58 5.93 -6.02
CA PHE A 129 -5.48 6.53 -6.77
C PHE A 129 -5.76 6.59 -8.27
N HIS A 130 -6.31 5.50 -8.82
CA HIS A 130 -6.61 5.32 -10.25
C HIS A 130 -5.51 5.90 -11.15
N SER A 131 -4.27 5.45 -10.93
CA SER A 131 -3.12 6.06 -11.59
C SER A 131 -1.89 5.16 -11.61
N TRP A 132 -1.08 5.34 -12.65
CA TRP A 132 0.27 4.81 -12.74
C TRP A 132 1.20 5.47 -11.74
N ILE A 133 1.96 4.67 -11.01
CA ILE A 133 3.14 5.07 -10.26
C ILE A 133 4.38 4.51 -10.95
N SER A 134 5.49 5.24 -10.88
CA SER A 134 6.69 4.91 -11.63
C SER A 134 7.94 5.31 -10.88
N PRO A 135 8.93 4.41 -10.74
CA PRO A 135 10.16 4.73 -10.02
C PRO A 135 11.00 5.81 -10.71
N LEU A 136 10.74 6.10 -11.99
CA LEU A 136 11.43 7.17 -12.73
C LEU A 136 10.85 8.55 -12.52
N LYS A 137 9.56 8.64 -12.20
CA LYS A 137 8.90 9.92 -11.94
C LYS A 137 9.17 10.33 -10.50
N GLU A 138 8.78 9.46 -9.58
CA GLU A 138 8.80 9.71 -8.15
C GLU A 138 9.11 8.39 -7.44
N ARG A 139 10.13 8.39 -6.59
CA ARG A 139 10.50 7.19 -5.82
C ARG A 139 9.55 6.93 -4.65
N MET A 140 8.82 7.96 -4.23
CA MET A 140 7.78 7.88 -3.21
C MET A 140 6.52 8.49 -3.76
N PHE A 141 5.41 7.85 -3.45
CA PHE A 141 4.10 8.19 -3.96
C PHE A 141 3.10 8.04 -2.85
N GLY A 142 2.27 9.05 -2.59
CA GLY A 142 1.37 8.94 -1.46
C GLY A 142 0.33 10.02 -1.34
N VAL A 143 -0.29 10.02 -0.18
CA VAL A 143 -1.24 11.03 0.25
C VAL A 143 -0.97 11.43 1.69
N SER A 144 -1.11 12.72 1.97
CA SER A 144 -1.09 13.27 3.31
C SER A 144 -2.40 13.96 3.60
N LYS A 145 -2.96 13.72 4.78
CA LYS A 145 -4.15 14.42 5.27
C LYS A 145 -3.81 15.90 5.44
N VAL A 146 -4.72 16.77 4.99
CA VAL A 146 -4.60 18.22 5.12
C VAL A 146 -5.66 18.79 6.06
N ASN A 147 -6.85 18.20 6.05
CA ASN A 147 -7.94 18.52 6.98
C ASN A 147 -8.89 17.31 7.10
N GLU A 148 -9.94 17.45 7.90
CA GLU A 148 -10.91 16.37 8.21
C GLU A 148 -11.50 15.65 6.99
N THR A 149 -11.53 16.28 5.81
CA THR A 149 -12.22 15.74 4.64
C THR A 149 -11.33 15.60 3.41
N SER A 150 -10.04 15.93 3.51
CA SER A 150 -9.17 15.96 2.32
C SER A 150 -7.74 15.49 2.57
N TYR A 151 -7.22 14.89 1.50
CA TYR A 151 -5.86 14.44 1.37
C TYR A 151 -5.24 15.10 0.13
N VAL A 152 -3.96 15.45 0.22
CA VAL A 152 -3.16 15.91 -0.91
C VAL A 152 -2.22 14.80 -1.33
N ARG A 153 -2.22 14.52 -2.64
CA ARG A 153 -1.31 13.58 -3.27
C ARG A 153 0.05 14.24 -3.52
N PHE A 154 1.11 13.47 -3.34
CA PHE A 154 2.49 13.89 -3.57
C PHE A 154 3.33 12.75 -4.17
#